data_AF-A0A183HBS8-F1
#
_entry.id   AF-A0A183HBS8-F1
#
_cell.length_a   1.000
_cell.length_b   1.000
_cell.length_c   1.000
_cell.angle_alpha   90.00
_cell.angle_beta   90.00
_cell.angle_gamma   90.00
#
_symmetry.space_group_name_H-M   'P 1'
#
loop_
_entity.id
_entity.type
_entity.pdbx_description
1 polymer ?
#
loop_
_entity_poly.entity_id
_entity_poly.type
_entity_poly.pdbx_seq_one_letter_code
_entity_poly.pdbx_strand_id
1 'polypeptide(L)' 'MHSVEWQKRGLPHAHILIWLYHKITSNEIDDVICAETPDAAVDKDLYEVVTKNMIHGPCGTVNPKSLCMIDGKYYK' A
#
# COMPACT_ATOMS: atom_id res chain seq x y z
N MET A 1 -11.76 4.37 -16.70
CA MET A 1 -10.59 4.97 -17.37
C MET A 1 -9.41 4.78 -16.44
N HIS A 2 -8.30 4.21 -16.91
CA HIS A 2 -7.11 4.01 -16.08
C HIS A 2 -5.89 4.59 -16.81
N SER A 3 -5.00 5.25 -16.07
CA SER A 3 -3.69 5.65 -16.55
C SER A 3 -2.62 4.97 -15.69
N VAL A 4 -1.62 4.39 -16.34
CA VAL A 4 -0.48 3.77 -15.66
C VAL A 4 0.68 4.75 -15.75
N GLU A 5 1.19 5.18 -14.60
CA GLU A 5 2.34 6.06 -14.53
C GLU A 5 3.57 5.28 -14.10
N TRP A 6 4.60 5.32 -14.94
CA TRP A 6 5.90 4.70 -14.63
C TRP A 6 6.74 5.69 -13.83
N GLN A 7 6.89 5.43 -12.53
CA GLN A 7 7.79 6.19 -11.67
C GLN A 7 9.25 5.84 -11.99
N LYS A 8 10.12 6.86 -12.11
CA LYS A 8 11.57 6.66 -12.39
C LYS A 8 12.29 5.85 -11.31
N ARG A 9 11.73 5.80 -10.10
CA ARG A 9 12.20 5.04 -8.94
C ARG A 9 10.99 4.57 -8.13
N GLY A 10 11.00 3.31 -7.70
CA GLY A 10 9.88 2.71 -6.96
C GLY A 10 9.05 1.74 -7.81
N LEU A 11 8.06 1.11 -7.18
CA LEU A 11 7.13 0.21 -7.85
C LEU A 11 6.22 0.98 -8.81
N PRO A 12 5.70 0.33 -9.86
CA PRO A 12 4.71 0.95 -10.73
C PRO A 12 3.50 1.41 -9.91
N HIS A 13 3.07 2.65 -10.14
CA HIS A 13 1.88 3.23 -9.52
C HIS A 13 0.81 3.43 -10.60
N ALA A 14 -0.42 3.03 -10.30
CA ALA A 14 -1.54 3.19 -11.21
C ALA A 14 -2.55 4.16 -10.61
N HIS A 15 -2.97 5.14 -11.41
CA HIS A 15 -4.12 5.98 -11.09
C HIS A 15 -5.35 5.38 -11.77
N ILE A 16 -6.25 4.80 -10.96
CA ILE A 16 -7.47 4.15 -11.43
C ILE A 16 -8.66 5.06 -11.09
N LEU A 17 -9.39 5.53 -12.11
CA LEU A 17 -10.60 6.33 -11.92
C LEU A 17 -11.85 5.47 -12.10
N ILE A 18 -12.62 5.34 -11.02
CA ILE A 18 -13.87 4.58 -10.96
C ILE A 18 -15.04 5.56 -10.83
N TRP A 19 -16.06 5.38 -11.65
CA TRP A 19 -17.30 6.16 -11.60
C TRP A 19 -18.38 5.29 -10.94
N LEU A 20 -18.95 5.77 -9.85
CA LEU A 20 -20.02 5.07 -9.14
C LEU A 20 -21.37 5.62 -9.60
N TYR A 21 -22.37 4.74 -9.76
CA TYR A 21 -23.73 5.15 -10.07
C TYR A 21 -24.39 5.88 -8.89
N HIS A 22 -24.16 5.39 -7.67
CA HIS A 22 -24.55 6.06 -6.45
C HIS A 22 -23.34 6.77 -5.84
N LYS A 23 -23.55 8.02 -5.42
CA LYS A 23 -22.52 8.80 -4.74
C LYS A 23 -22.33 8.26 -3.32
N ILE A 24 -21.08 7.97 -2.97
CA ILE A 24 -20.67 7.64 -1.60
C ILE A 24 -20.34 8.93 -0.83
N THR A 25 -20.63 8.93 0.46
CA THR A 25 -20.27 9.98 1.40
C THR A 25 -18.94 9.67 2.08
N SER A 26 -18.33 10.66 2.73
CA SER A 26 -17.04 10.47 3.42
C SER A 26 -17.05 9.35 4.45
N ASN A 27 -18.20 9.11 5.07
CA ASN A 27 -18.35 8.12 6.14
C ASN A 27 -18.51 6.69 5.61
N GLU A 28 -18.75 6.52 4.31
CA GLU A 28 -18.92 5.23 3.63
C GLU A 28 -17.66 4.82 2.85
N ILE A 29 -16.61 5.66 2.84
CA ILE A 29 -15.40 5.40 2.06
C ILE A 29 -14.72 4.10 2.51
N ASP A 30 -14.59 3.91 3.82
CA ASP A 30 -13.88 2.75 4.38
C ASP A 30 -14.62 1.43 4.13
N ASP A 31 -15.95 1.47 3.96
CA ASP A 31 -16.76 0.29 3.62
C ASP A 31 -16.60 -0.13 2.15
N VAL A 32 -16.20 0.80 1.29
CA VAL A 32 -16.10 0.61 -0.16
C VAL A 32 -14.65 0.42 -0.62
N ILE A 33 -13.69 1.04 0.08
CA ILE A 33 -12.27 1.02 -0.25
C ILE A 33 -11.51 0.39 0.91
N CYS A 34 -11.08 -0.86 0.70
CA CYS A 34 -10.20 -1.59 1.61
C CYS A 34 -8.91 -1.98 0.89
N ALA A 35 -7.82 -2.09 1.63
CA ALA A 35 -6.59 -2.73 1.19
C ALA A 35 -6.41 -4.04 1.97
N GLU A 36 -6.41 -5.16 1.27
CA GLU A 36 -6.28 -6.48 1.88
C GLU A 36 -4.89 -7.06 1.63
N THR A 37 -4.38 -7.81 2.60
CA THR A 37 -3.18 -8.64 2.39
C THR A 37 -3.62 -9.98 1.83
N PRO A 38 -2.99 -10.51 0.77
CA PRO A 38 -3.34 -11.80 0.20
C PRO A 38 -3.25 -12.94 1.23
N ASP A 39 -3.98 -14.04 1.00
CA ASP A 39 -3.79 -15.26 1.78
C ASP A 39 -2.67 -16.11 1.17
N ALA A 40 -1.59 -16.35 1.93
CA ALA A 40 -0.46 -17.16 1.49
C ALA A 40 -0.83 -18.62 1.19
N ALA A 41 -1.92 -19.15 1.76
CA ALA A 41 -2.39 -20.51 1.48
C ALA A 41 -3.15 -20.60 0.15
N VAL A 42 -3.73 -19.49 -0.32
CA VAL A 42 -4.48 -19.40 -1.58
C VAL A 42 -3.57 -18.99 -2.73
N ASP A 43 -2.75 -17.95 -2.52
CA ASP A 43 -1.80 -17.43 -3.51
C ASP A 43 -0.52 -16.94 -2.81
N LYS A 44 0.43 -17.87 -2.73
CA LYS A 44 1.73 -17.62 -2.10
C LYS A 44 2.56 -16.58 -2.86
N ASP A 45 2.54 -16.61 -4.18
CA ASP A 45 3.38 -15.73 -5.00
C ASP A 45 2.92 -14.27 -4.86
N LEU A 46 1.59 -14.05 -4.90
CA LEU A 46 1.04 -12.71 -4.67
C LEU A 46 1.30 -12.23 -3.25
N TYR A 47 1.15 -13.10 -2.25
CA TYR A 47 1.48 -12.77 -0.86
C TYR A 47 2.94 -12.34 -0.70
N GLU A 48 3.88 -13.08 -1.26
CA GLU A 48 5.31 -12.75 -1.20
C GLU A 48 5.62 -11.42 -1.89
N VAL A 49 4.99 -11.13 -3.03
CA VAL A 49 5.15 -9.86 -3.73
C VAL A 49 4.60 -8.70 -2.89
N VAL A 50 3.38 -8.81 -2.35
CA VAL A 50 2.76 -7.74 -1.55
C VAL A 50 3.53 -7.51 -0.25
N THR A 51 3.87 -8.57 0.49
CA THR A 51 4.59 -8.44 1.77
C THR A 51 5.98 -7.84 1.61
N LYS A 52 6.70 -8.21 0.54
CA LYS A 52 8.05 -7.69 0.29
C LYS A 52 8.08 -6.23 -0.14
N ASN A 53 7.08 -5.81 -0.92
CA ASN A 53 7.16 -4.56 -1.67
C ASN A 53 6.17 -3.49 -1.19
N MET A 54 5.01 -3.88 -0.65
CA MET A 54 3.92 -2.96 -0.27
C MET A 54 3.76 -2.82 1.24
N ILE A 55 4.30 -3.74 2.04
CA ILE A 55 4.26 -3.67 3.50
C ILE A 55 5.53 -2.98 4.02
N HIS A 56 5.36 -2.04 4.92
CA HIS A 56 6.49 -1.43 5.61
C HIS A 56 7.18 -2.47 6.49
N GLY A 57 8.48 -2.70 6.25
CA GLY A 57 9.27 -3.61 7.07
C GLY A 57 9.41 -3.13 8.53
N PRO A 58 10.02 -3.94 9.41
CA PRO A 58 10.27 -3.54 10.79
C PRO A 58 11.05 -2.22 10.85
N CYS A 59 10.60 -1.31 11.72
CA CYS A 59 11.18 0.00 11.98
C CYS A 59 11.09 0.34 13.47
N GLY A 60 11.49 1.55 13.86
CA GLY A 60 11.40 1.98 15.25
C GLY A 60 12.48 1.33 16.11
N THR A 61 12.10 0.92 17.32
CA THR A 61 13.01 0.21 18.24
C THR A 61 13.49 -1.13 17.69
N VAL A 62 12.67 -1.80 16.88
CA VAL A 62 12.98 -3.09 16.27
C VAL A 62 14.05 -2.94 15.18
N ASN A 63 14.05 -1.82 14.46
CA ASN A 63 15.07 -1.52 13.46
C ASN A 63 15.32 0.00 13.40
N PRO A 64 16.21 0.53 14.25
CA PRO A 64 16.52 1.96 14.27
C PRO A 64 17.26 2.46 13.02
N LYS A 65 17.71 1.54 12.15
CA LYS A 65 18.46 1.84 10.92
C LYS A 65 17.56 1.92 9.68
N SER A 66 16.25 1.68 9.81
CA SER A 66 15.35 1.82 8.67
C SER A 66 15.34 3.27 8.19
N LEU A 67 15.19 3.49 6.87
CA LEU A 67 15.25 4.82 6.26
C LEU A 67 14.18 5.80 6.78
N CYS A 68 13.07 5.28 7.33
CA CYS A 68 12.02 6.05 7.99
C CYS A 68 12.39 6.51 9.41
N MET A 69 13.52 6.09 9.96
CA MET A 69 14.00 6.51 11.27
C MET A 69 15.04 7.63 11.09
N ILE A 70 14.72 8.82 11.59
CA ILE A 70 15.62 9.99 11.58
C ILE A 70 15.81 10.42 13.03
N ASP A 71 17.05 10.53 13.50
CA ASP A 71 17.40 10.92 14.88
C ASP A 71 16.63 10.15 15.97
N GLY A 72 16.39 8.85 15.74
CA GLY A 72 15.69 7.97 16.67
C GLY A 72 14.16 8.18 16.72
N LYS A 73 13.60 9.02 15.84
CA LYS A 73 12.15 9.22 15.69
C LYS A 73 11.67 8.66 14.35
N TYR A 74 10.45 8.16 14.37
CA TYR A 74 9.79 7.68 13.16
C TYR A 74 9.26 8.85 12.34
N TYR A 75 9.55 8.85 11.05
CA TYR A 75 9.06 9.79 10.05
C TYR A 75 8.49 9.01 8.88
N LYS A 76 7.25 9.33 8.50
CA LYS A 76 6.55 8.79 7.33
C LYS A 76 6.69 9.75 6.16
#